data_AF-A0A7K9KFY5-F1
#
_entry.id   AF-A0A7K9KFY5-F1
#
_cell.length_a   1.000
_cell.length_b   1.000
_cell.length_c   1.000
_cell.angle_alpha   90.00
_cell.angle_beta   90.00
_cell.angle_gamma   90.00
#
_symmetry.space_group_name_H-M   'P 1'
#
loop_
_entity.id
_entity.type
_entity.pdbx_description
1 polymer ?
#
loop_
_entity_poly.entity_id
_entity_poly.type
_entity_poly.pdbx_seq_one_letter_code
_entity_poly.pdbx_strand_id
1 'polypeptide(L)'
;QPGAPPAPPPKQPLPPRHSQPPPKPAGKAQQQLEFLELRRRQLAQAALRAKRRNDLEGAKLLLRRAKGVEGLIGAARGGLPVDIAQVPEVPLDGAEFELGPGRGVPMPPEAAKTFLQLAEALRKQHQMCLTYSRQFAQLGNISE
;
A
#
# COMPACT_ATOMS: atom_id res chain seq x y z
N GLN A 1 44.31 42.72 -61.73
CA GLN A 1 43.72 42.20 -60.47
C GLN A 1 43.25 43.39 -59.64
N PRO A 2 42.23 43.27 -58.76
CA PRO A 2 41.43 42.10 -58.35
C PRO A 2 39.95 42.25 -58.82
N GLY A 3 39.08 41.25 -58.91
CA GLY A 3 38.91 40.05 -58.08
C GLY A 3 37.53 40.13 -57.43
N ALA A 4 36.46 39.84 -58.17
CA ALA A 4 35.10 39.77 -57.64
C ALA A 4 34.94 38.51 -56.76
N PRO A 5 34.38 38.59 -55.55
CA PRO A 5 34.09 37.42 -54.73
C PRO A 5 32.83 36.70 -55.25
N PRO A 6 32.82 35.35 -55.35
CA PRO A 6 31.62 34.60 -55.69
C PRO A 6 30.66 34.52 -54.49
N ALA A 7 29.37 34.65 -54.77
CA ALA A 7 28.27 34.54 -53.81
C ALA A 7 28.12 33.10 -53.26
N PRO A 8 27.67 32.92 -52.00
CA PRO A 8 27.43 31.60 -51.43
C PRO A 8 26.16 30.94 -52.00
N PRO A 9 26.14 29.61 -52.17
CA PRO A 9 24.98 28.88 -52.69
C PRO A 9 23.82 28.81 -51.67
N PRO A 10 22.57 28.58 -52.14
CA PRO A 10 21.37 28.68 -51.32
C PRO A 10 21.25 27.53 -50.30
N LYS A 11 20.84 27.89 -49.08
CA LYS A 11 20.57 26.94 -47.98
C LYS A 11 19.36 26.07 -48.34
N GLN A 12 19.61 24.78 -48.57
CA GLN A 12 18.55 23.79 -48.67
C GLN A 12 17.84 23.62 -47.31
N PRO A 13 16.52 23.40 -47.27
CA PRO A 13 15.80 23.11 -46.03
C PRO A 13 16.18 21.72 -45.52
N LEU A 14 16.55 21.61 -44.25
CA LEU A 14 16.81 20.33 -43.60
C LEU A 14 15.53 19.45 -43.62
N PRO A 15 15.65 18.14 -43.89
CA PRO A 15 14.51 17.23 -43.88
C PRO A 15 13.94 17.04 -42.47
N PRO A 16 12.63 16.71 -42.33
CA PRO A 16 11.99 16.46 -41.05
C PRO A 16 12.65 15.27 -40.35
N ARG A 17 13.18 15.56 -39.16
CA ARG A 17 13.83 14.59 -38.27
C ARG A 17 12.84 13.47 -37.96
N HIS A 18 13.27 12.25 -38.27
CA HIS A 18 12.48 11.04 -38.24
C HIS A 18 11.70 10.84 -36.93
N SER A 19 10.46 10.39 -37.08
CA SER A 19 9.65 9.74 -36.06
C SER A 19 10.41 8.53 -35.49
N GLN A 20 11.24 8.74 -34.48
CA GLN A 20 11.78 7.64 -33.71
C GLN A 20 10.65 6.99 -32.91
N PRO A 21 10.48 5.65 -32.97
CA PRO A 21 9.63 4.95 -32.02
C PRO A 21 10.15 5.22 -30.59
N PRO A 22 9.24 5.34 -29.60
CA PRO A 22 9.64 5.71 -28.24
C PRO A 22 10.72 4.74 -27.73
N PRO A 23 11.80 5.25 -27.10
CA PRO A 23 12.83 4.40 -26.54
C PRO A 23 12.21 3.49 -25.49
N LYS A 24 12.48 2.18 -25.60
CA LYS A 24 12.07 1.20 -24.59
C LYS A 24 12.62 1.64 -23.23
N PRO A 25 11.77 1.80 -22.19
CA PRO A 25 12.22 2.30 -20.90
C PRO A 25 13.25 1.34 -20.30
N ALA A 26 14.51 1.77 -20.18
CA ALA A 26 15.56 0.97 -19.55
C ALA A 26 15.53 1.15 -18.02
N GLY A 27 15.57 0.03 -17.28
CA GLY A 27 15.80 -0.06 -15.83
C GLY A 27 14.95 0.86 -14.95
N LYS A 28 15.44 2.08 -14.70
CA LYS A 28 14.80 3.09 -13.85
C LYS A 28 13.43 3.52 -14.37
N ALA A 29 13.27 3.64 -15.69
CA ALA A 29 11.99 4.02 -16.29
C ALA A 29 10.94 2.88 -16.19
N GLN A 30 11.38 1.63 -16.20
CA GLN A 30 10.51 0.46 -15.99
C GLN A 30 10.02 0.40 -14.52
N GLN A 31 10.92 0.63 -13.56
CA GLN A 31 10.57 0.69 -12.13
C GLN A 31 9.62 1.84 -11.83
N GLN A 32 9.80 3.00 -12.49
CA GLN A 32 8.90 4.13 -12.36
C GLN A 32 7.48 3.79 -12.88
N LEU A 33 7.39 3.10 -14.02
CA LEU A 33 6.12 2.66 -14.57
C LEU A 33 5.42 1.68 -13.63
N GLU A 34 6.15 0.70 -13.11
CA GLU A 34 5.62 -0.27 -12.16
C GLU A 34 5.10 0.41 -10.89
N PHE A 35 5.85 1.39 -10.35
CA PHE A 35 5.42 2.19 -9.20
C PHE A 35 4.12 2.96 -9.47
N LEU A 36 4.02 3.64 -10.61
CA LEU A 36 2.82 4.40 -10.97
C LEU A 36 1.61 3.47 -11.20
N GLU A 37 1.80 2.32 -11.83
CA GLU A 37 0.76 1.31 -12.03
C GLU A 37 0.27 0.72 -10.70
N LEU A 38 1.20 0.40 -9.79
CA LEU A 38 0.89 -0.05 -8.44
C LEU A 38 0.07 1.02 -7.71
N ARG A 39 0.50 2.28 -7.78
CA ARG A 39 -0.18 3.40 -7.13
C ARG A 39 -1.61 3.58 -7.62
N ARG A 40 -1.82 3.51 -8.93
CA ARG A 40 -3.16 3.59 -9.54
C ARG A 40 -4.08 2.50 -9.00
N ARG A 41 -3.59 1.26 -8.92
CA ARG A 41 -4.35 0.12 -8.38
C ARG A 41 -4.75 0.37 -6.92
N GLN A 42 -3.84 0.87 -6.09
CA GLN A 42 -4.13 1.18 -4.69
C GLN A 42 -5.19 2.29 -4.54
N LEU A 43 -5.10 3.38 -5.33
CA LEU A 43 -6.10 4.46 -5.32
C LEU A 43 -7.49 3.96 -5.76
N ALA A 44 -7.55 3.11 -6.78
CA ALA A 44 -8.80 2.48 -7.22
C ALA A 44 -9.40 1.57 -6.13
N GLN A 45 -8.55 0.77 -5.46
CA GLN A 45 -8.98 -0.09 -4.36
C GLN A 45 -9.50 0.71 -3.17
N ALA A 46 -8.83 1.81 -2.82
CA ALA A 46 -9.29 2.74 -1.80
C ALA A 46 -10.65 3.35 -2.16
N ALA A 47 -10.85 3.75 -3.42
CA ALA A 47 -12.15 4.27 -3.88
C ALA A 47 -13.27 3.23 -3.77
N LEU A 48 -12.98 1.96 -4.08
CA LEU A 48 -13.94 0.86 -3.90
C LEU A 48 -14.30 0.66 -2.43
N ARG A 49 -13.34 0.79 -1.50
CA ARG A 49 -13.59 0.71 -0.05
C ARG A 49 -14.42 1.88 0.46
N ALA A 50 -14.11 3.11 0.04
CA ALA A 50 -14.89 4.29 0.37
C ALA A 50 -16.35 4.14 -0.11
N LYS A 51 -16.55 3.63 -1.33
CA LYS A 51 -17.89 3.32 -1.86
C LYS A 51 -18.65 2.29 -1.00
N ARG A 52 -17.98 1.23 -0.51
CA ARG A 52 -18.60 0.22 0.37
C ARG A 52 -19.03 0.79 1.73
N ARG A 53 -18.37 1.86 2.19
CA ARG A 53 -18.67 2.56 3.44
C ARG A 53 -19.68 3.70 3.27
N ASN A 54 -20.33 3.80 2.12
CA ASN A 54 -21.21 4.91 1.73
C ASN A 54 -20.52 6.29 1.69
N ASP A 55 -19.18 6.34 1.69
CA ASP A 55 -18.44 7.59 1.47
C ASP A 55 -18.24 7.82 -0.04
N LEU A 56 -19.26 8.41 -0.65
CA LEU A 56 -19.27 8.70 -2.09
C LEU A 56 -18.34 9.86 -2.46
N GLU A 57 -18.17 10.86 -1.59
CA GLU A 57 -17.31 12.01 -1.85
C GLU A 57 -15.83 11.62 -1.77
N GLY A 58 -15.44 10.81 -0.78
CA GLY A 58 -14.11 10.22 -0.71
C GLY A 58 -13.80 9.31 -1.90
N ALA A 59 -14.75 8.49 -2.33
CA ALA A 59 -14.60 7.63 -3.51
C ALA A 59 -14.36 8.45 -4.79
N LYS A 60 -15.10 9.55 -4.99
CA LYS A 60 -14.92 10.46 -6.13
C LYS A 60 -13.53 11.12 -6.12
N LEU A 61 -13.07 11.59 -4.97
CA LEU A 61 -11.75 12.20 -4.82
C LEU A 61 -10.64 11.21 -5.16
N LEU A 62 -10.72 9.98 -4.65
CA LEU A 62 -9.76 8.92 -4.89
C LEU A 62 -9.71 8.51 -6.38
N LEU A 63 -10.85 8.46 -7.06
CA LEU A 63 -10.91 8.20 -8.50
C LEU A 63 -10.30 9.33 -9.33
N ARG A 64 -10.51 10.61 -8.95
CA ARG A 64 -9.84 11.74 -9.62
C ARG A 64 -8.32 11.64 -9.49
N ARG A 65 -7.83 11.29 -8.29
CA ARG A 65 -6.40 11.04 -8.06
C ARG A 65 -5.88 9.88 -8.90
N ALA A 66 -6.60 8.76 -8.97
CA ALA A 66 -6.22 7.60 -9.78
C ALA A 66 -6.10 7.96 -11.28
N LYS A 67 -7.04 8.78 -11.80
CA LYS A 67 -6.97 9.30 -13.17
C LYS A 67 -5.78 10.24 -13.41
N GLY A 68 -5.43 11.07 -12.43
CA GLY A 68 -4.22 11.89 -12.51
C GLY A 68 -2.96 11.04 -12.69
N VAL A 69 -2.87 9.92 -11.97
CA VAL A 69 -1.77 8.95 -12.11
C VAL A 69 -1.77 8.24 -13.48
N GLU A 70 -2.93 8.00 -14.10
CA GLU A 70 -2.99 7.45 -15.47
C GLU A 70 -2.34 8.35 -16.52
N GLY A 71 -2.53 9.67 -16.41
CA GLY A 71 -1.83 10.64 -17.26
C GLY A 71 -0.31 10.55 -17.09
N LEU A 72 0.16 10.35 -15.86
CA LEU A 72 1.57 10.15 -15.54
C LEU A 72 2.12 8.82 -16.09
N ILE A 73 1.35 7.73 -16.03
CA ILE A 73 1.73 6.44 -16.65
C ILE A 73 1.91 6.61 -18.17
N GLY A 74 1.00 7.34 -18.83
CA GLY A 74 1.11 7.65 -20.25
C GLY A 74 2.38 8.43 -20.59
N ALA A 75 2.71 9.45 -19.80
CA ALA A 75 3.93 10.24 -19.96
C ALA A 75 5.21 9.41 -19.70
N ALA A 76 5.21 8.57 -18.66
CA ALA A 76 6.33 7.69 -18.33
C ALA A 76 6.59 6.64 -19.43
N ARG A 77 5.54 6.14 -20.10
CA ARG A 77 5.68 5.24 -21.26
C ARG A 77 6.37 5.91 -22.45
N GLY A 78 6.25 7.24 -22.56
CA GLY A 78 6.95 8.05 -23.56
C GLY A 78 8.42 8.33 -23.23
N GLY A 79 8.94 7.84 -22.11
CA GLY A 79 10.33 8.05 -21.67
C GLY A 79 10.58 9.39 -20.97
N LEU A 80 9.52 10.11 -20.57
CA LEU A 80 9.65 11.35 -19.81
C LEU A 80 9.82 11.03 -18.32
N PRO A 81 10.82 11.62 -17.63
CA PRO A 81 10.97 11.45 -16.18
C PRO A 81 9.76 12.07 -15.47
N VAL A 82 8.97 11.21 -14.84
CA VAL A 82 7.79 11.61 -14.06
C VAL A 82 8.22 11.85 -12.62
N ASP A 83 7.85 13.03 -12.10
CA ASP A 83 8.13 13.40 -10.72
C ASP A 83 7.30 12.55 -9.75
N ILE A 84 7.99 11.77 -8.92
CA ILE A 84 7.39 10.80 -7.98
C ILE A 84 6.73 11.52 -6.80
N ALA A 85 7.14 12.75 -6.50
CA ALA A 85 6.58 13.57 -5.43
C ALA A 85 5.15 14.07 -5.71
N GLN A 86 4.74 14.08 -6.98
CA GLN A 86 3.38 14.44 -7.41
C GLN A 86 2.37 13.30 -7.20
N VAL A 87 2.85 12.09 -6.85
CA VAL A 87 2.00 10.92 -6.70
C VAL A 87 1.43 10.94 -5.28
N PRO A 88 0.16 11.31 -5.08
CA PRO A 88 -0.41 11.44 -3.74
C PRO A 88 -0.32 10.09 -3.05
N GLU A 89 0.12 10.04 -1.79
CA GLU A 89 0.10 8.83 -0.96
C GLU A 89 -1.33 8.28 -0.84
N VAL A 90 -1.46 6.96 -0.71
CA VAL A 90 -2.77 6.32 -0.66
C VAL A 90 -3.12 6.56 0.78
N PRO A 91 -4.26 7.20 1.07
CA PRO A 91 -4.71 7.27 2.43
C PRO A 91 -4.72 5.85 2.97
N LEU A 92 -3.79 5.58 3.91
CA LEU A 92 -3.80 4.37 4.70
C LEU A 92 -5.05 4.50 5.54
N ASP A 93 -6.11 3.91 5.01
CA ASP A 93 -7.36 3.81 5.73
C ASP A 93 -7.05 2.94 6.96
N GLY A 94 -7.42 3.37 8.17
CA GLY A 94 -7.15 2.63 9.41
C GLY A 94 -7.61 1.16 9.38
N ALA A 95 -8.49 0.82 8.43
CA ALA A 95 -8.91 -0.53 8.08
C ALA A 95 -7.81 -1.45 7.50
N GLU A 96 -6.65 -0.96 7.09
CA GLU A 96 -5.49 -1.81 6.76
C GLU A 96 -4.84 -2.40 8.02
N PHE A 97 -5.01 -1.72 9.16
CA PHE A 97 -4.58 -2.18 10.48
C PHE A 97 -5.72 -2.73 11.35
N GLU A 98 -6.97 -2.62 10.90
CA GLU A 98 -8.03 -3.44 11.47
C GLU A 98 -7.71 -4.89 11.13
N LEU A 99 -7.30 -5.64 12.15
CA LEU A 99 -7.53 -7.08 12.22
C LEU A 99 -9.02 -7.28 11.90
N GLY A 100 -9.35 -7.41 10.61
CA GLY A 100 -10.70 -7.76 10.18
C GLY A 100 -11.16 -8.96 10.99
N PRO A 101 -12.48 -9.17 11.22
CA PRO A 101 -12.98 -10.29 12.00
C PRO A 101 -12.23 -11.52 11.52
N GLY A 102 -11.34 -12.01 12.38
CA GLY A 102 -10.20 -12.79 11.93
C GLY A 102 -10.74 -13.84 10.99
N ARG A 103 -10.16 -13.96 9.79
CA ARG A 103 -10.27 -15.21 9.05
C ARG A 103 -9.54 -16.22 9.93
N GLY A 104 -10.18 -16.60 11.02
CA GLY A 104 -9.72 -17.58 11.95
C GLY A 104 -9.50 -18.76 11.05
N VAL A 105 -8.24 -19.19 10.97
CA VAL A 105 -7.99 -20.58 10.60
C VAL A 105 -8.99 -21.36 11.43
N PRO A 106 -9.96 -22.06 10.82
CA PRO A 106 -10.96 -22.80 11.57
C PRO A 106 -10.18 -23.73 12.48
N MET A 107 -10.14 -23.37 13.77
CA MET A 107 -9.35 -24.10 14.74
C MET A 107 -10.00 -25.49 14.83
N PRO A 108 -9.22 -26.58 14.73
CA PRO A 108 -9.76 -27.91 14.91
C PRO A 108 -10.55 -27.97 16.23
N PRO A 109 -11.73 -28.61 16.26
CA PRO A 109 -12.59 -28.64 17.46
C PRO A 109 -11.85 -29.21 18.68
N GLU A 110 -10.91 -30.13 18.45
CA GLU A 110 -10.04 -30.68 19.50
C GLU A 110 -9.06 -29.65 20.10
N ALA A 111 -8.54 -28.73 19.29
CA ALA A 111 -7.66 -27.67 19.77
C ALA A 111 -8.44 -26.65 20.62
N ALA A 112 -9.66 -26.30 20.19
CA ALA A 112 -10.55 -25.43 20.96
C ALA A 112 -10.94 -26.08 22.30
N LYS A 113 -11.28 -27.37 22.30
CA LYS A 113 -11.60 -28.15 23.50
C LYS A 113 -10.42 -28.21 24.47
N THR A 114 -9.22 -28.51 23.98
CA THR A 114 -7.99 -28.54 24.78
C THR A 114 -7.74 -27.17 25.45
N PHE A 115 -7.91 -26.08 24.70
CA PHE A 115 -7.74 -24.73 25.23
C PHE A 115 -8.74 -24.42 26.35
N LEU A 116 -10.01 -24.80 26.17
CA LEU A 116 -11.04 -24.61 27.18
C LEU A 116 -10.76 -25.43 28.45
N GLN A 117 -10.34 -26.68 28.30
CA GLN A 117 -9.95 -27.55 29.43
C GLN A 117 -8.77 -26.96 30.20
N LEU A 118 -7.74 -26.50 29.49
CA LEU A 118 -6.59 -25.85 30.12
C LEU A 118 -7.00 -24.58 30.88
N ALA A 119 -7.87 -23.76 30.28
CA ALA A 119 -8.37 -22.54 30.91
C ALA A 119 -9.20 -22.84 32.18
N GLU A 120 -9.95 -23.94 32.21
CA GLU A 120 -10.68 -24.37 33.42
C GLU A 120 -9.72 -24.88 34.51
N ALA A 121 -8.71 -25.68 34.13
CA ALA A 121 -7.70 -26.19 35.05
C ALA A 121 -6.89 -25.05 35.72
N LEU A 122 -6.48 -24.05 34.93
CA LEU A 122 -5.80 -22.85 35.43
C LEU A 122 -6.65 -22.07 36.44
N ARG A 123 -7.95 -21.89 36.15
CA ARG A 123 -8.87 -21.23 37.09
C ARG A 123 -9.01 -22.02 38.39
N LYS A 124 -9.15 -23.34 38.32
CA LYS A 124 -9.18 -24.20 39.51
C LYS A 124 -7.90 -24.08 40.31
N GLN A 125 -6.73 -24.17 39.67
CA GLN A 125 -5.45 -24.04 40.36
C GLN A 125 -5.31 -22.68 41.04
N HIS A 126 -5.68 -21.59 40.35
CA HIS A 126 -5.68 -20.25 40.92
C HIS A 126 -6.59 -20.17 42.15
N GLN A 127 -7.81 -20.69 42.05
CA GLN A 127 -8.76 -20.73 43.17
C GLN A 127 -8.21 -21.55 44.36
N MET A 128 -7.57 -22.70 44.09
CA MET A 128 -6.93 -23.50 45.12
C MET A 128 -5.82 -22.73 45.81
N CYS A 129 -4.93 -22.08 45.05
CA CYS A 129 -3.86 -21.26 45.60
C CYS A 129 -4.40 -20.12 46.48
N LEU A 130 -5.43 -19.40 46.03
CA LEU A 130 -6.07 -18.36 46.83
C LEU A 130 -6.69 -18.90 48.12
N THR A 131 -7.36 -20.05 48.02
CA THR A 131 -8.04 -20.68 49.16
C THR A 131 -7.03 -21.18 50.19
N TYR A 132 -5.99 -21.88 49.74
CA TYR A 132 -4.92 -22.36 50.59
C TYR A 132 -4.11 -21.20 51.19
N SER A 133 -3.78 -20.16 50.43
CA SER A 133 -3.14 -18.96 50.97
C SER A 133 -3.95 -18.35 52.12
N ARG A 134 -5.27 -18.23 51.98
CA ARG A 134 -6.14 -17.71 53.04
C ARG A 134 -6.20 -18.64 54.26
N GLN A 135 -6.30 -19.96 54.03
CA GLN A 135 -6.33 -20.95 55.10
C GLN A 135 -5.01 -20.96 55.89
N PHE A 136 -3.86 -20.97 55.21
CA PHE A 136 -2.55 -20.91 55.86
C PHE A 136 -2.31 -19.57 56.54
N ALA A 137 -2.80 -18.45 55.99
CA ALA A 137 -2.73 -17.16 56.67
C ALA A 137 -3.52 -17.17 57.99
N GLN A 138 -4.71 -17.80 58.03
CA GLN A 138 -5.51 -17.93 59.26
C GLN A 138 -4.84 -18.88 60.28
N LEU A 139 -4.28 -20.00 59.82
CA LEU A 139 -3.56 -20.96 60.68
C LEU A 139 -2.20 -20.43 61.16
N GLY A 140 -1.60 -19.47 60.48
CA GLY A 140 -0.42 -18.74 60.97
C GLY A 140 -0.75 -17.56 61.89
N ASN A 141 -2.03 -17.19 62.00
CA ASN A 141 -2.53 -16.09 62.84
C ASN A 141 -3.14 -16.59 64.17
N ILE A 142 -3.14 -17.89 64.41
CA ILE A 142 -3.31 -18.51 65.74
C ILE A 142 -1.94 -18.57 66.41
N SER A 143 -1.39 -17.40 66.72
CA SER A 143 -0.31 -17.28 67.71
C SER A 143 -0.92 -17.34 69.11
N GLU A 144 -0.45 -18.34 69.86
CA GLU A 144 -0.19 -18.39 71.32
C GLU A 144 -1.15 -17.67 72.28
#